data_AF-A0AA43CNU9-F1
#
_entry.id   AF-A0AA43CNU9-F1
#
_cell.length_a   1.000
_cell.length_b   1.000
_cell.length_c   1.000
_cell.angle_alpha   90.00
_cell.angle_beta   90.00
_cell.angle_gamma   90.00
#
_symmetry.space_group_name_H-M   'P 1'
#
loop_
_entity.id
_entity.type
_entity.pdbx_description
1 polymer ?
#
loop_
_entity_poly.entity_id
_entity_poly.type
_entity_poly.pdbx_seq_one_letter_code
_entity_poly.pdbx_strand_id
1 'polypeptide(L)'
;MRDAMRLGLQRLTTGLAAFGLCLMLVAGLSPVDPFGQAAYAQTEGRSVEEPSPLSGNVPGGHLGATSDSQIWKAVRDGARGTVSIPDKLAGQMIQSEGDTWRARRNGPITQGGIWAILGMLAITALFFAWRGRIRIEGGPSGRTIERFNDLERFAHWLSATCFLTLALTGLNMLYGKHVLLPVLGPEAFSAVAQVGKYVHNFVSFGFMVGIVLMFVIWVRHNIPNKYDLEWLAKGGGLFKKGVHVSSEKFNAGQKIQFWLVFVGPVAQP
;
A
#
# COMPACT_ATOMS: atom_id res chain seq x y z
N MET A 1 6.25 22.41 -36.90
CA MET A 1 6.31 22.41 -35.41
C MET A 1 4.94 22.25 -34.76
N ARG A 2 3.90 23.00 -35.18
CA ARG A 2 2.53 22.85 -34.65
C ARG A 2 1.90 21.48 -34.95
N ASP A 3 2.18 20.89 -36.11
CA ASP A 3 1.54 19.63 -36.53
C ASP A 3 2.14 18.39 -35.85
N ALA A 4 3.46 18.37 -35.63
CA ALA A 4 4.14 17.31 -34.86
C ALA A 4 3.69 17.29 -33.37
N MET A 5 3.39 18.47 -32.82
CA MET A 5 2.89 18.61 -31.45
C MET A 5 1.43 18.15 -31.32
N ARG A 6 0.61 18.38 -32.35
CA ARG A 6 -0.77 17.86 -32.43
C ARG A 6 -0.80 16.33 -32.57
N LEU A 7 0.09 15.76 -33.39
CA LEU A 7 0.21 14.30 -33.54
C LEU A 7 0.67 13.62 -32.24
N GLY A 8 1.67 14.19 -31.54
CA GLY A 8 2.15 13.65 -30.26
C GLY A 8 1.07 13.70 -29.16
N LEU A 9 0.30 14.79 -29.11
CA LEU A 9 -0.79 14.95 -28.15
C LEU A 9 -1.96 14.00 -28.47
N GLN A 10 -2.30 13.80 -29.74
CA GLN A 10 -3.32 12.83 -30.16
C GLN A 10 -2.92 11.38 -29.87
N ARG A 11 -1.64 11.01 -30.01
CA ARG A 11 -1.14 9.67 -29.65
C ARG A 11 -1.14 9.43 -28.14
N LEU A 12 -0.90 10.48 -27.35
CA LEU A 12 -0.96 10.42 -25.88
C LEU A 12 -2.41 10.30 -25.37
N THR A 13 -3.34 11.07 -25.96
CA THR A 13 -4.76 11.03 -25.56
C THR A 13 -5.46 9.76 -26.00
N THR A 14 -5.13 9.22 -27.17
CA THR A 14 -5.65 7.93 -27.64
C THR A 14 -5.11 6.75 -26.84
N GLY A 15 -3.84 6.79 -26.41
CA GLY A 15 -3.26 5.80 -25.50
C GLY A 15 -3.90 5.80 -24.10
N LEU A 16 -4.14 6.98 -23.52
CA LEU A 16 -4.82 7.13 -22.23
C LEU A 16 -6.31 6.73 -22.29
N ALA A 17 -7.00 7.04 -23.40
CA ALA A 17 -8.41 6.67 -23.59
C ALA A 17 -8.59 5.15 -23.82
N ALA A 18 -7.69 4.51 -24.59
CA ALA A 18 -7.73 3.07 -24.81
C ALA A 18 -7.43 2.26 -23.52
N PHE A 19 -6.55 2.77 -22.66
CA PHE A 19 -6.25 2.12 -21.37
C PHE A 19 -7.35 2.34 -20.33
N GLY A 20 -7.97 3.54 -20.30
CA GLY A 20 -9.13 3.83 -19.45
C GLY A 20 -10.37 3.01 -19.83
N LEU A 21 -10.59 2.75 -21.12
CA LEU A 21 -11.70 1.92 -21.59
C LEU A 21 -11.49 0.43 -21.27
N CYS A 22 -10.24 -0.04 -21.27
CA CYS A 22 -9.91 -1.41 -20.86
C CYS A 22 -10.08 -1.61 -19.33
N LEU A 23 -9.81 -0.58 -18.53
CA LEU A 23 -10.07 -0.58 -17.08
C LEU A 23 -11.58 -0.60 -16.76
N MET A 24 -12.42 0.00 -17.62
CA MET A 24 -13.88 -0.05 -17.48
C MET A 24 -14.50 -1.38 -17.97
N LEU A 25 -13.87 -2.07 -18.92
CA LEU A 25 -14.36 -3.36 -19.42
C LEU A 25 -14.09 -4.53 -18.46
N VAL A 26 -13.04 -4.48 -17.64
CA VAL A 26 -12.78 -5.50 -16.61
C VAL A 26 -13.70 -5.33 -15.38
N ALA A 27 -14.24 -4.14 -15.14
CA ALA A 27 -15.19 -3.87 -14.06
C ALA A 27 -16.63 -4.34 -14.37
N GLY A 28 -16.95 -4.67 -15.63
CA GLY A 28 -18.32 -4.93 -16.10
C GLY A 28 -18.76 -6.40 -16.15
N LEU A 29 -17.90 -7.37 -15.81
CA LEU A 29 -18.21 -8.80 -16.01
C LEU A 29 -18.06 -9.67 -14.76
N SER A 30 -18.12 -9.09 -13.56
CA SER A 30 -18.24 -9.89 -12.33
C SER A 30 -19.72 -9.99 -11.94
N PRO A 31 -20.33 -11.20 -11.90
CA PRO A 31 -21.66 -11.34 -11.32
C PRO A 31 -21.61 -10.84 -9.87
N VAL A 32 -22.44 -9.84 -9.59
CA VAL A 32 -22.65 -9.34 -8.23
C VAL A 32 -23.52 -10.39 -7.54
N ASP A 33 -22.89 -11.35 -6.87
CA ASP A 33 -23.62 -12.30 -6.01
C ASP A 33 -24.25 -11.52 -4.83
N PRO A 34 -25.57 -11.63 -4.59
CA PRO A 34 -26.26 -10.89 -3.54
C PRO A 34 -26.13 -11.53 -2.14
N PHE A 35 -25.12 -12.35 -1.87
CA PHE A 35 -24.98 -13.06 -0.59
C PHE A 35 -24.21 -12.25 0.46
N GLY A 36 -24.81 -11.12 0.85
CA GLY A 36 -24.47 -10.40 2.07
C GLY A 36 -25.47 -10.73 3.17
N GLN A 37 -25.45 -11.95 3.71
CA GLN A 37 -26.17 -12.22 4.97
C GLN A 37 -25.43 -11.49 6.10
N ALA A 38 -26.15 -10.58 6.77
CA ALA A 38 -25.68 -9.97 7.99
C ALA A 38 -25.38 -11.07 9.02
N ALA A 39 -24.12 -11.14 9.48
CA ALA A 39 -23.78 -11.95 10.62
C ALA A 39 -24.46 -11.34 11.85
N TYR A 40 -25.55 -11.96 12.31
CA TYR A 40 -26.18 -11.62 13.57
C TYR A 40 -25.16 -11.82 14.70
N ALA A 41 -24.91 -10.77 15.48
CA ALA A 41 -24.22 -10.91 16.74
C ALA A 41 -25.04 -11.83 17.65
N GLN A 42 -24.48 -12.99 18.04
CA GLN A 42 -25.07 -13.78 19.11
C GLN A 42 -24.85 -13.04 20.43
N THR A 43 -25.87 -12.28 20.85
CA THR A 43 -26.04 -11.91 22.25
C THR A 43 -27.11 -12.85 22.82
N GLU A 44 -26.69 -13.78 23.66
CA GLU A 44 -27.38 -14.16 24.89
C GLU A 44 -26.48 -15.11 25.68
N GLY A 45 -25.86 -14.58 26.73
CA GLY A 45 -25.21 -15.40 27.74
C GLY A 45 -26.28 -16.15 28.52
N ARG A 46 -26.48 -17.43 28.20
CA ARG A 46 -27.19 -18.35 29.07
C ARG A 46 -26.30 -18.61 30.28
N SER A 47 -26.59 -17.96 31.41
CA SER A 47 -25.96 -18.28 32.69
C SER A 47 -26.45 -19.67 33.14
N VAL A 48 -25.66 -20.69 32.83
CA VAL A 48 -25.79 -22.00 33.48
C VAL A 48 -25.08 -21.86 34.83
N GLU A 49 -25.86 -21.97 35.91
CA GLU A 49 -25.33 -21.98 37.27
C GLU A 49 -24.63 -23.34 37.47
N GLU A 50 -23.30 -23.36 37.40
CA GLU A 50 -22.52 -24.57 37.69
C GLU A 50 -22.35 -24.74 39.21
N PRO A 51 -22.67 -25.93 39.77
CA PRO A 51 -22.38 -26.20 41.17
C PRO A 51 -20.86 -26.31 41.36
N SER A 52 -20.30 -25.46 42.22
CA SER A 52 -18.90 -25.51 42.60
C SER A 52 -18.61 -26.78 43.43
N PRO A 53 -17.62 -27.61 43.06
CA PRO A 53 -17.27 -28.78 43.86
C PRO A 53 -16.41 -28.36 45.05
N LEU A 54 -17.01 -28.40 46.24
CA LEU A 54 -16.29 -28.45 47.50
C LEU A 54 -15.58 -29.81 47.59
N SER A 55 -14.25 -29.80 47.68
CA SER A 55 -13.40 -30.97 47.96
C SER A 55 -13.06 -31.90 46.77
N GLY A 56 -12.46 -31.33 45.72
CA GLY A 56 -11.16 -31.76 45.15
C GLY A 56 -10.88 -33.18 44.63
N ASN A 57 -11.62 -34.25 44.95
CA ASN A 57 -11.30 -35.61 44.49
C ASN A 57 -12.55 -36.43 44.16
N VAL A 58 -12.58 -37.01 42.95
CA VAL A 58 -13.63 -37.94 42.50
C VAL A 58 -13.08 -39.38 42.49
N PRO A 59 -13.78 -40.38 43.06
CA PRO A 59 -13.36 -41.78 42.99
C PRO A 59 -13.41 -42.32 41.55
N GLY A 60 -12.34 -42.99 41.08
CA GLY A 60 -12.28 -43.58 39.73
C GLY A 60 -10.92 -43.53 39.02
N GLY A 61 -9.87 -42.96 39.63
CA GLY A 61 -8.54 -42.90 39.00
C GLY A 61 -8.46 -41.92 37.83
N HIS A 62 -9.39 -40.96 37.73
CA HIS A 62 -9.27 -39.87 36.79
C HIS A 62 -8.21 -38.89 37.33
N LEU A 63 -7.03 -38.90 36.71
CA LEU A 63 -6.07 -37.80 36.82
C LEU A 63 -6.83 -36.54 36.46
N GLY A 64 -6.99 -35.60 37.41
CA GLY A 64 -7.69 -34.34 37.20
C GLY A 64 -7.25 -33.74 35.86
N ALA A 65 -8.13 -33.85 34.87
CA ALA A 65 -7.79 -33.57 33.49
C ALA A 65 -7.41 -32.08 33.42
N THR A 66 -6.22 -31.78 32.93
CA THR A 66 -5.72 -30.45 32.52
C THR A 66 -6.58 -29.30 33.01
N SER A 67 -6.13 -28.59 34.05
CA SER A 67 -6.72 -27.33 34.51
C SER A 67 -7.23 -26.50 33.32
N ASP A 68 -8.45 -25.95 33.40
CA ASP A 68 -9.06 -25.18 32.31
C ASP A 68 -8.09 -24.13 31.72
N SER A 69 -7.24 -23.56 32.57
CA SER A 69 -6.17 -22.65 32.16
C SER A 69 -5.15 -23.25 31.17
N GLN A 70 -4.79 -24.52 31.29
CA GLN A 70 -3.90 -25.23 30.36
C GLN A 70 -4.59 -25.52 29.04
N ILE A 71 -5.88 -25.87 29.06
CA ILE A 71 -6.70 -26.04 27.85
C ILE A 71 -6.78 -24.70 27.10
N TRP A 72 -7.17 -23.62 27.77
CA TRP A 72 -7.26 -22.29 27.16
C TRP A 72 -5.92 -21.75 26.70
N LYS A 73 -4.83 -22.08 27.40
CA LYS A 73 -3.47 -21.76 26.95
C LYS A 73 -3.13 -22.50 25.66
N ALA A 74 -3.35 -23.82 25.59
CA ALA A 74 -3.11 -24.60 24.39
C ALA A 74 -3.93 -24.09 23.20
N VAL A 75 -5.20 -23.73 23.43
CA VAL A 75 -6.08 -23.14 22.41
C VAL A 75 -5.54 -21.78 21.91
N ARG A 76 -5.05 -20.92 22.81
CA ARG A 76 -4.40 -19.65 22.44
C ARG A 76 -3.09 -19.87 21.68
N ASP A 77 -2.31 -20.88 22.09
CA ASP A 77 -1.04 -21.24 21.43
C ASP A 77 -1.26 -21.90 20.06
N GLY A 78 -2.53 -22.05 19.61
CA GLY A 78 -2.89 -22.49 18.28
C GLY A 78 -3.20 -23.98 18.16
N ALA A 79 -3.47 -24.66 19.27
CA ALA A 79 -3.95 -26.05 19.25
C ALA A 79 -5.19 -26.18 18.37
N ARG A 80 -5.18 -27.18 17.48
CA ARG A 80 -6.27 -27.44 16.53
C ARG A 80 -7.10 -28.64 16.98
N GLY A 81 -8.39 -28.44 17.07
CA GLY A 81 -9.37 -29.50 17.21
C GLY A 81 -9.69 -30.17 15.88
N THR A 82 -10.45 -31.26 15.95
CA THR A 82 -10.96 -31.95 14.77
C THR A 82 -12.28 -31.35 14.32
N VAL A 83 -12.42 -31.11 13.01
CA VAL A 83 -13.69 -30.66 12.41
C VAL A 83 -14.13 -31.61 11.30
N SER A 84 -15.44 -31.86 11.25
CA SER A 84 -16.09 -32.73 10.26
C SER A 84 -16.24 -32.04 8.89
N ILE A 85 -16.20 -30.71 8.85
CA ILE A 85 -16.29 -29.94 7.61
C ILE A 85 -14.98 -29.99 6.80
N PRO A 86 -15.04 -29.69 5.48
CA PRO A 86 -13.85 -29.67 4.62
C PRO A 86 -12.81 -28.63 5.07
N ASP A 87 -13.24 -27.49 5.60
CA ASP A 87 -12.35 -26.45 6.09
C ASP A 87 -11.71 -26.85 7.42
N LYS A 88 -10.48 -27.38 7.34
CA LYS A 88 -9.70 -27.78 8.52
C LYS A 88 -9.18 -26.58 9.33
N LEU A 89 -9.21 -25.36 8.80
CA LEU A 89 -8.83 -24.16 9.56
C LEU A 89 -9.83 -23.84 10.65
N ALA A 90 -11.09 -24.24 10.49
CA ALA A 90 -12.13 -24.13 11.52
C ALA A 90 -11.82 -24.98 12.77
N GLY A 91 -10.86 -25.91 12.71
CA GLY A 91 -10.34 -26.60 13.88
C GLY A 91 -9.53 -25.72 14.82
N GLN A 92 -9.04 -24.56 14.36
CA GLN A 92 -8.33 -23.60 15.19
C GLN A 92 -9.31 -22.56 15.76
N MET A 93 -9.57 -22.64 17.08
CA MET A 93 -10.53 -21.75 17.73
C MET A 93 -10.03 -20.32 17.90
N ILE A 94 -8.71 -20.12 18.10
CA ILE A 94 -8.11 -18.78 18.26
C ILE A 94 -6.95 -18.61 17.28
N GLN A 95 -6.99 -17.54 16.49
CA GLN A 95 -5.91 -17.10 15.60
C GLN A 95 -5.11 -15.98 16.28
N SER A 96 -4.29 -16.32 17.29
CA SER A 96 -3.55 -15.32 18.06
C SER A 96 -2.65 -14.44 17.19
N GLU A 97 -2.01 -15.00 16.15
CA GLU A 97 -1.19 -14.22 15.21
C GLU A 97 -2.04 -13.26 14.33
N GLY A 98 -3.26 -13.67 13.97
CA GLY A 98 -4.20 -12.79 13.27
C GLY A 98 -4.63 -11.62 14.14
N ASP A 99 -4.85 -11.86 15.44
CA ASP A 99 -5.22 -10.84 16.40
C ASP A 99 -4.08 -9.87 16.72
N THR A 100 -2.84 -10.37 16.88
CA THR A 100 -1.65 -9.52 17.06
C THR A 100 -1.42 -8.64 15.83
N TRP A 101 -1.52 -9.20 14.62
CA TRP A 101 -1.43 -8.43 13.37
C TRP A 101 -2.53 -7.39 13.27
N ARG A 102 -3.79 -7.76 13.51
CA ARG A 102 -4.94 -6.84 13.48
C ARG A 102 -4.78 -5.70 14.48
N ALA A 103 -4.31 -5.99 15.69
CA ALA A 103 -4.02 -4.97 16.70
C ALA A 103 -2.90 -4.02 16.26
N ARG A 104 -1.81 -4.56 15.69
CA ARG A 104 -0.70 -3.77 15.13
C ARG A 104 -1.13 -2.90 13.96
N ARG A 105 -1.91 -3.47 13.03
CA ARG A 105 -2.45 -2.78 11.85
C ARG A 105 -3.36 -1.63 12.28
N ASN A 106 -4.40 -1.91 13.06
CA ASN A 106 -5.43 -0.92 13.39
C ASN A 106 -4.97 0.13 14.42
N GLY A 107 -3.95 -0.17 15.23
CA GLY A 107 -3.35 0.79 16.14
C GLY A 107 -2.10 1.45 15.53
N PRO A 108 -0.89 0.97 15.88
CA PRO A 108 0.38 1.61 15.51
C PRO A 108 0.52 1.95 14.01
N ILE A 109 0.19 1.03 13.10
CA ILE A 109 0.40 1.23 11.66
C ILE A 109 -0.57 2.28 11.11
N THR A 110 -1.88 2.12 11.37
CA THR A 110 -2.90 3.08 10.90
C THR A 110 -2.62 4.48 11.43
N GLN A 111 -2.34 4.62 12.72
CA GLN A 111 -2.05 5.93 13.35
C GLN A 111 -0.73 6.52 12.84
N GLY A 112 0.35 5.75 12.85
CA GLY A 112 1.65 6.19 12.35
C GLY A 112 1.61 6.59 10.88
N GLY A 113 0.85 5.85 10.06
CA GLY A 113 0.67 6.15 8.63
C GLY A 113 0.01 7.51 8.38
N ILE A 114 -1.02 7.88 9.15
CA ILE A 114 -1.64 9.21 9.03
C ILE A 114 -0.65 10.31 9.38
N TRP A 115 0.07 10.17 10.49
CA TRP A 115 1.09 11.15 10.88
C TRP A 115 2.22 11.25 9.88
N ALA A 116 2.64 10.14 9.27
CA ALA A 116 3.65 10.15 8.21
C ALA A 116 3.17 10.91 6.97
N ILE A 117 1.94 10.67 6.52
CA ILE A 117 1.35 11.38 5.36
C ILE A 117 1.22 12.88 5.66
N LEU A 118 0.59 13.24 6.77
CA LEU A 118 0.39 14.64 7.16
C LEU A 118 1.73 15.35 7.41
N GLY A 119 2.67 14.68 8.07
CA GLY A 119 4.01 15.19 8.32
C GLY A 119 4.77 15.45 7.02
N MET A 120 4.73 14.53 6.06
CA MET A 120 5.38 14.73 4.75
C MET A 120 4.76 15.89 3.96
N LEU A 121 3.42 16.00 3.96
CA LEU A 121 2.71 17.12 3.34
C LEU A 121 3.10 18.44 4.01
N ALA A 122 3.15 18.48 5.35
CA ALA A 122 3.55 19.66 6.10
C ALA A 122 5.01 20.06 5.81
N ILE A 123 5.95 19.11 5.81
CA ILE A 123 7.36 19.36 5.49
C ILE A 123 7.48 19.96 4.08
N THR A 124 6.79 19.38 3.09
CA THR A 124 6.83 19.87 1.71
C THR A 124 6.21 21.26 1.58
N ALA A 125 5.08 21.51 2.26
CA ALA A 125 4.41 22.81 2.26
C ALA A 125 5.25 23.89 2.95
N LEU A 126 5.86 23.59 4.10
CA LEU A 126 6.76 24.49 4.82
C LEU A 126 8.01 24.79 4.00
N PHE A 127 8.61 23.78 3.38
CA PHE A 127 9.74 23.96 2.48
C PHE A 127 9.36 24.88 1.30
N PHE A 128 8.20 24.66 0.69
CA PHE A 128 7.70 25.50 -0.40
C PHE A 128 7.45 26.95 0.05
N ALA A 129 6.85 27.15 1.23
CA ALA A 129 6.57 28.47 1.79
C ALA A 129 7.87 29.24 2.08
N TRP A 130 8.90 28.56 2.60
CA TRP A 130 10.21 29.16 2.88
C TRP A 130 11.02 29.44 1.62
N ARG A 131 11.11 28.46 0.70
CA ARG A 131 12.01 28.54 -0.46
C ARG A 131 11.40 29.24 -1.67
N GLY A 132 10.08 29.18 -1.80
CA GLY A 132 9.33 29.65 -2.97
C GLY A 132 9.61 28.84 -4.24
N ARG A 133 9.16 29.37 -5.39
CA ARG A 133 9.37 28.74 -6.70
C ARG A 133 10.82 28.90 -7.15
N ILE A 134 11.51 27.79 -7.42
CA ILE A 134 12.84 27.78 -8.03
C ILE A 134 12.67 28.01 -9.54
N ARG A 135 13.03 29.21 -10.01
CA ARG A 135 13.01 29.59 -11.43
C ARG A 135 14.40 29.45 -12.04
N ILE A 136 14.44 29.22 -13.35
CA ILE A 136 15.69 29.21 -14.13
C ILE A 136 16.17 30.67 -14.24
N GLU A 137 17.30 31.01 -13.62
CA GLU A 137 17.81 32.39 -13.55
C GLU A 137 18.07 32.98 -14.95
N GLY A 138 18.64 32.19 -15.86
CA GLY A 138 18.90 32.58 -17.25
C GLY A 138 17.76 32.36 -18.24
N GLY A 139 16.59 31.88 -17.78
CA GLY A 139 15.49 31.47 -18.66
C GLY A 139 15.78 30.22 -19.52
N PRO A 140 14.79 29.72 -20.29
CA PRO A 140 14.96 28.56 -21.15
C PRO A 140 15.92 28.86 -22.32
N SER A 141 16.84 27.93 -22.62
CA SER A 141 17.86 28.09 -23.68
C SER A 141 17.34 28.01 -25.12
N GLY A 142 16.04 27.79 -25.33
CA GLY A 142 15.41 27.64 -26.66
C GLY A 142 15.75 26.35 -27.41
N ARG A 143 16.68 25.53 -26.90
CA ARG A 143 17.09 24.24 -27.47
C ARG A 143 16.70 23.11 -26.52
N THR A 144 16.06 22.07 -27.06
CA THR A 144 15.72 20.87 -26.30
C THR A 144 16.68 19.74 -26.66
N ILE A 145 16.91 18.87 -25.68
CA ILE A 145 17.63 17.60 -25.86
C ILE A 145 16.73 16.47 -25.39
N GLU A 146 16.86 15.30 -25.99
CA GLU A 146 16.16 14.11 -25.53
C GLU A 146 16.78 13.63 -24.22
N ARG A 147 16.08 13.85 -23.11
CA ARG A 147 16.50 13.37 -21.79
C ARG A 147 16.02 11.95 -21.50
N PHE A 148 14.80 11.65 -21.94
CA PHE A 148 14.14 10.36 -21.76
C PHE A 148 13.49 9.92 -23.06
N ASN A 149 13.75 8.69 -23.49
CA ASN A 149 13.18 8.11 -24.69
C ASN A 149 11.75 7.59 -24.48
N ASP A 150 11.10 7.11 -25.53
CA ASP A 150 9.71 6.67 -25.48
C ASP A 150 9.49 5.46 -24.58
N LEU A 151 10.44 4.52 -24.53
CA LEU A 151 10.37 3.35 -23.64
C LEU A 151 10.46 3.76 -22.16
N GLU A 152 11.37 4.68 -21.83
CA GLU A 152 11.51 5.24 -20.48
C GLU A 152 10.23 5.96 -20.03
N ARG A 153 9.61 6.73 -20.93
CA ARG A 153 8.34 7.42 -20.66
C ARG A 153 7.19 6.44 -20.49
N PHE A 154 7.12 5.40 -21.32
CA PHE A 154 6.11 4.35 -21.19
C PHE A 154 6.22 3.64 -19.84
N ALA A 155 7.42 3.19 -19.47
CA ALA A 155 7.66 2.52 -18.19
C ALA A 155 7.27 3.41 -17.00
N HIS A 156 7.56 4.71 -17.09
CA HIS A 156 7.15 5.69 -16.08
C HIS A 156 5.63 5.84 -15.99
N TRP A 157 4.93 6.03 -17.12
CA TRP A 157 3.47 6.24 -17.13
C TRP A 157 2.69 4.99 -16.74
N LEU A 158 3.17 3.81 -17.13
CA LEU A 158 2.64 2.53 -16.65
C LEU A 158 2.72 2.48 -15.13
N SER A 159 3.91 2.67 -14.57
CA SER A 159 4.14 2.58 -13.12
C SER A 159 3.42 3.67 -12.34
N ALA A 160 3.39 4.91 -12.85
CA ALA A 160 2.75 6.05 -12.19
C ALA A 160 1.23 5.87 -12.10
N THR A 161 0.59 5.45 -13.20
CA THR A 161 -0.86 5.20 -13.22
C THR A 161 -1.22 4.04 -12.30
N CYS A 162 -0.48 2.93 -12.39
CA CYS A 162 -0.68 1.79 -11.50
C CYS A 162 -0.48 2.19 -10.02
N PHE A 163 0.57 2.94 -9.70
CA PHE A 163 0.83 3.42 -8.34
C PHE A 163 -0.31 4.28 -7.81
N LEU A 164 -0.81 5.25 -8.58
CA LEU A 164 -1.93 6.09 -8.14
C LEU A 164 -3.17 5.25 -7.85
N THR A 165 -3.51 4.31 -8.74
CA THR A 165 -4.65 3.40 -8.55
C THR A 165 -4.47 2.53 -7.30
N LEU A 166 -3.29 1.93 -7.11
CA LEU A 166 -2.97 1.10 -5.95
C LEU A 166 -2.95 1.91 -4.65
N ALA A 167 -2.40 3.12 -4.68
CA ALA A 167 -2.36 4.00 -3.52
C ALA A 167 -3.77 4.40 -3.09
N LEU A 168 -4.64 4.81 -4.02
CA LEU A 168 -6.02 5.19 -3.70
C LEU A 168 -6.84 4.01 -3.16
N THR A 169 -6.73 2.84 -3.81
CA THR A 169 -7.45 1.63 -3.38
C THR A 169 -6.89 1.10 -2.04
N GLY A 170 -5.58 1.11 -1.84
CA GLY A 170 -4.94 0.74 -0.58
C GLY A 170 -5.29 1.69 0.58
N LEU A 171 -5.31 3.01 0.32
CA LEU A 171 -5.78 4.00 1.28
C LEU A 171 -7.24 3.78 1.65
N ASN A 172 -8.11 3.45 0.69
CA ASN A 172 -9.50 3.08 0.97
C ASN A 172 -9.57 1.82 1.86
N MET A 173 -8.79 0.79 1.59
CA MET A 173 -8.79 -0.44 2.41
C MET A 173 -8.27 -0.21 3.84
N LEU A 174 -7.35 0.74 4.04
CA LEU A 174 -6.76 1.04 5.35
C LEU A 174 -7.59 2.06 6.15
N TYR A 175 -8.10 3.11 5.50
CA TYR A 175 -8.74 4.27 6.14
C TYR A 175 -10.20 4.49 5.73
N GLY A 176 -10.69 3.83 4.69
CA GLY A 176 -12.01 4.08 4.11
C GLY A 176 -13.16 3.93 5.10
N LYS A 177 -13.07 3.00 6.05
CA LYS A 177 -14.07 2.86 7.13
C LYS A 177 -14.17 4.12 8.02
N HIS A 178 -13.07 4.83 8.22
CA HIS A 178 -13.02 6.02 9.08
C HIS A 178 -13.37 7.31 8.31
N VAL A 179 -13.07 7.36 7.01
CA VAL A 179 -13.16 8.60 6.23
C VAL A 179 -14.31 8.56 5.21
N LEU A 180 -14.45 7.46 4.46
CA LEU A 180 -15.41 7.35 3.35
C LEU A 180 -16.75 6.78 3.78
N LEU A 181 -16.78 5.77 4.65
CA LEU A 181 -18.04 5.16 5.11
C LEU A 181 -19.00 6.18 5.76
N PRO A 182 -18.55 7.10 6.64
CA PRO A 182 -19.45 8.10 7.23
C PRO A 182 -20.04 9.08 6.21
N VAL A 183 -19.38 9.26 5.06
CA VAL A 183 -19.79 10.22 4.02
C VAL A 183 -20.69 9.56 2.98
N LEU A 184 -20.39 8.31 2.59
CA LEU A 184 -21.07 7.60 1.51
C LEU A 184 -22.22 6.71 1.99
N GLY A 185 -22.22 6.31 3.26
CA GLY A 185 -23.12 5.29 3.79
C GLY A 185 -22.64 3.85 3.49
N PRO A 186 -23.19 2.84 4.20
CA PRO A 186 -22.71 1.46 4.15
C PRO A 186 -22.80 0.82 2.76
N GLU A 187 -23.90 1.02 2.03
CA GLU A 187 -24.17 0.38 0.74
C GLU A 187 -23.20 0.87 -0.34
N ALA A 188 -23.06 2.19 -0.49
CA ALA A 188 -22.14 2.79 -1.46
C ALA A 188 -20.68 2.48 -1.10
N PHE A 189 -20.33 2.53 0.19
CA PHE A 189 -18.98 2.17 0.63
C PHE A 189 -18.65 0.70 0.33
N SER A 190 -19.59 -0.22 0.54
CA SER A 190 -19.42 -1.64 0.23
C SER A 190 -19.07 -1.84 -1.25
N ALA A 191 -19.82 -1.22 -2.17
CA ALA A 191 -19.55 -1.29 -3.61
C ALA A 191 -18.16 -0.74 -3.96
N VAL A 192 -17.81 0.44 -3.43
CA VAL A 192 -16.49 1.06 -3.67
C VAL A 192 -15.36 0.21 -3.13
N ALA A 193 -15.51 -0.36 -1.93
CA ALA A 193 -14.51 -1.24 -1.32
C ALA A 193 -14.33 -2.55 -2.10
N GLN A 194 -15.42 -3.13 -2.59
CA GLN A 194 -15.39 -4.36 -3.40
C GLN A 194 -14.68 -4.14 -4.74
N VAL A 195 -15.06 -3.10 -5.50
CA VAL A 195 -14.38 -2.74 -6.75
C VAL A 195 -12.92 -2.40 -6.49
N GLY A 196 -12.66 -1.61 -5.44
CA GLY A 196 -11.31 -1.22 -5.05
C GLY A 196 -10.41 -2.41 -4.77
N LYS A 197 -10.90 -3.46 -4.09
CA LYS A 197 -10.15 -4.70 -3.84
C LYS A 197 -9.77 -5.41 -5.14
N TYR A 198 -10.71 -5.58 -6.08
CA TYR A 198 -10.41 -6.24 -7.36
C TYR A 198 -9.41 -5.43 -8.17
N VAL A 199 -9.63 -4.12 -8.30
CA VAL A 199 -8.71 -3.23 -8.99
C VAL A 199 -7.32 -3.29 -8.36
N HIS A 200 -7.21 -3.26 -7.03
CA HIS A 200 -5.92 -3.35 -6.34
C HIS A 200 -5.17 -4.65 -6.68
N ASN A 201 -5.87 -5.78 -6.59
CA ASN A 201 -5.29 -7.10 -6.84
C ASN A 201 -4.77 -7.22 -8.28
N PHE A 202 -5.57 -6.81 -9.27
CA PHE A 202 -5.19 -7.00 -10.68
C PHE A 202 -4.20 -5.95 -11.19
N VAL A 203 -4.33 -4.68 -10.78
CA VAL A 203 -3.41 -3.61 -11.19
C VAL A 203 -2.01 -3.81 -10.59
N SER A 204 -1.90 -4.52 -9.47
CA SER A 204 -0.61 -4.86 -8.86
C SER A 204 0.33 -5.62 -9.82
N PHE A 205 -0.21 -6.48 -10.70
CA PHE A 205 0.59 -7.18 -11.70
C PHE A 205 1.21 -6.22 -12.72
N GLY A 206 0.42 -5.26 -13.22
CA GLY A 206 0.93 -4.21 -14.10
C GLY A 206 2.00 -3.35 -13.42
N PHE A 207 1.81 -3.03 -12.14
CA PHE A 207 2.80 -2.30 -11.36
C PHE A 207 4.11 -3.08 -11.20
N MET A 208 4.05 -4.38 -10.88
CA MET A 208 5.24 -5.23 -10.77
C MET A 208 6.05 -5.26 -12.07
N VAL A 209 5.37 -5.40 -13.21
CA VAL A 209 6.02 -5.33 -14.54
C VAL A 209 6.66 -3.96 -14.76
N GLY A 210 5.94 -2.88 -14.45
CA GLY A 210 6.45 -1.50 -14.58
C GLY A 210 7.70 -1.26 -13.74
N ILE A 211 7.71 -1.70 -12.48
CA ILE A 211 8.84 -1.58 -11.56
C ILE A 211 10.06 -2.35 -12.07
N VAL A 212 9.90 -3.61 -12.52
CA VAL A 212 11.00 -4.40 -13.10
C VAL A 212 11.55 -3.73 -14.36
N LEU A 213 10.67 -3.24 -15.25
CA LEU A 213 11.09 -2.53 -16.46
C LEU A 213 11.89 -1.27 -16.13
N MET A 214 11.41 -0.45 -15.17
CA MET A 214 12.12 0.75 -14.71
C MET A 214 13.48 0.42 -14.09
N PHE A 215 13.57 -0.67 -13.33
CA PHE A 215 14.84 -1.13 -12.76
C PHE A 215 15.85 -1.42 -13.86
N VAL A 216 15.50 -2.26 -14.83
CA VAL A 216 16.41 -2.69 -15.89
C VAL A 216 16.89 -1.49 -16.72
N ILE A 217 16.01 -0.54 -17.03
CA ILE A 217 16.37 0.63 -17.84
C ILE A 217 17.25 1.62 -17.06
N TRP A 218 17.01 1.81 -15.76
CA TRP A 218 17.62 2.91 -14.99
C TRP A 218 18.68 2.50 -13.97
N VAL A 219 18.84 1.23 -13.63
CA VAL A 219 19.78 0.78 -12.58
C VAL A 219 21.20 1.29 -12.83
N ARG A 220 21.70 1.19 -14.08
CA ARG A 220 23.07 1.64 -14.40
C ARG A 220 23.31 3.12 -14.09
N HIS A 221 22.26 3.94 -14.22
CA HIS A 221 22.32 5.38 -14.01
C HIS A 221 22.11 5.78 -12.56
N ASN A 222 21.69 4.84 -11.70
CA ASN A 222 21.41 5.08 -10.29
C ASN A 222 22.48 4.50 -9.35
N ILE A 223 23.59 3.99 -9.89
CA ILE A 223 24.75 3.59 -9.07
C ILE A 223 25.36 4.85 -8.43
N PRO A 224 25.54 4.88 -7.09
CA PRO A 224 26.19 5.99 -6.41
C PRO A 224 27.63 6.20 -6.90
N ASN A 225 28.02 7.46 -7.07
CA ASN A 225 29.36 7.85 -7.51
C ASN A 225 29.91 8.98 -6.62
N LYS A 226 31.16 9.40 -6.86
CA LYS A 226 31.83 10.45 -6.06
C LYS A 226 31.11 11.80 -6.13
N TYR A 227 30.49 12.13 -7.27
CA TYR A 227 29.73 13.37 -7.43
C TYR A 227 28.48 13.41 -6.54
N ASP A 228 27.90 12.25 -6.23
CA ASP A 228 26.76 12.17 -5.31
C ASP A 228 27.13 12.58 -3.88
N LEU A 229 28.36 12.25 -3.44
CA LEU A 229 28.86 12.68 -2.13
C LEU A 229 29.04 14.19 -2.06
N GLU A 230 29.57 14.81 -3.13
CA GLU A 230 29.66 16.26 -3.24
C GLU A 230 28.28 16.92 -3.29
N TRP A 231 27.33 16.29 -3.99
CA TRP A 231 25.94 16.73 -4.04
C TRP A 231 25.32 16.73 -2.66
N LEU A 232 25.49 15.65 -1.89
CA LEU A 232 24.99 15.52 -0.52
C LEU A 232 25.66 16.53 0.42
N ALA A 233 26.98 16.70 0.34
CA ALA A 233 27.72 17.67 1.15
C ALA A 233 27.25 19.11 0.93
N LYS A 234 26.82 19.44 -0.30
CA LYS A 234 26.28 20.74 -0.67
C LYS A 234 24.76 20.84 -0.53
N GLY A 235 24.10 19.79 0.00
CA GLY A 235 22.64 19.71 0.12
C GLY A 235 21.93 19.93 -1.21
N GLY A 236 22.52 19.48 -2.31
CA GLY A 236 22.00 19.64 -3.67
C GLY A 236 21.87 21.07 -4.18
N GLY A 237 22.47 22.05 -3.51
CA GLY A 237 22.25 23.47 -3.80
C GLY A 237 20.85 23.96 -3.42
N LEU A 238 20.08 23.18 -2.65
CA LEU A 238 18.70 23.51 -2.27
C LEU A 238 18.64 24.74 -1.34
N PHE A 239 19.66 24.89 -0.48
CA PHE A 239 19.68 25.89 0.60
C PHE A 239 20.43 27.20 0.26
N LYS A 240 21.16 27.26 -0.86
CA LYS A 240 21.90 28.47 -1.29
C LYS A 240 21.64 28.77 -2.76
N LYS A 241 21.30 30.02 -3.08
CA LYS A 241 21.13 30.48 -4.47
C LYS A 241 22.48 30.51 -5.20
N GLY A 242 22.50 30.22 -6.50
CA GLY A 242 23.70 30.22 -7.34
C GLY A 242 24.65 29.02 -7.17
N VAL A 243 24.35 28.06 -6.29
CA VAL A 243 25.17 26.84 -6.13
C VAL A 243 24.67 25.76 -7.08
N HIS A 244 25.40 25.57 -8.19
CA HIS A 244 25.18 24.45 -9.10
C HIS A 244 26.16 23.33 -8.75
N VAL A 245 25.61 22.18 -8.34
CA VAL A 245 26.40 20.97 -8.13
C VAL A 245 26.24 20.09 -9.35
N SER A 246 27.33 19.49 -9.81
CA SER A 246 27.28 18.55 -10.94
C SER A 246 26.29 17.44 -10.62
N SER A 247 25.34 17.24 -11.52
CA SER A 247 24.47 16.07 -11.52
C SER A 247 24.54 15.47 -12.92
N GLU A 248 24.83 14.18 -13.00
CA GLU A 248 24.79 13.43 -14.26
C GLU A 248 23.32 13.28 -14.73
N LYS A 249 22.92 12.13 -15.27
CA LYS A 249 21.51 11.90 -15.68
C LYS A 249 20.53 12.04 -14.50
N PHE A 250 20.93 11.54 -13.33
CA PHE A 250 20.18 11.61 -12.06
C PHE A 250 21.08 12.15 -10.94
N ASN A 251 20.50 12.98 -10.06
CA ASN A 251 21.19 13.48 -8.87
C ASN A 251 21.12 12.50 -7.69
N ALA A 252 21.93 12.74 -6.65
CA ALA A 252 22.00 11.86 -5.47
C ALA A 252 20.63 11.61 -4.81
N GLY A 253 19.78 12.64 -4.70
CA GLY A 253 18.43 12.49 -4.14
C GLY A 253 17.53 11.56 -4.97
N GLN A 254 17.60 11.65 -6.30
CA GLN A 254 16.90 10.75 -7.21
C GLN A 254 17.41 9.31 -7.10
N LYS A 255 18.73 9.13 -6.94
CA LYS A 255 19.33 7.81 -6.72
C LYS A 255 18.90 7.21 -5.38
N ILE A 256 18.87 8.00 -4.31
CA ILE A 256 18.36 7.57 -3.01
C ILE A 256 16.90 7.12 -3.14
N GLN A 257 16.05 7.92 -3.79
CA GLN A 257 14.65 7.54 -4.02
C GLN A 257 14.52 6.26 -4.84
N PHE A 258 15.34 6.09 -5.88
CA PHE A 258 15.40 4.86 -6.68
C PHE A 258 15.66 3.66 -5.77
N TRP A 259 16.72 3.67 -4.97
CA TRP A 259 17.05 2.54 -4.09
C TRP A 259 16.03 2.32 -2.97
N LEU A 260 15.40 3.36 -2.43
CA LEU A 260 14.32 3.21 -1.44
C LEU A 260 13.11 2.46 -2.03
N VAL A 261 12.76 2.73 -3.29
CA VAL A 261 11.65 2.04 -3.97
C VAL A 261 11.95 0.56 -4.22
N PHE A 262 13.20 0.22 -4.55
CA PHE A 262 13.56 -1.16 -4.91
C PHE A 262 13.98 -2.03 -3.72
N VAL A 263 14.69 -1.47 -2.73
CA VAL A 263 15.22 -2.22 -1.58
C VAL A 263 14.26 -2.17 -0.39
N GLY A 264 13.55 -1.05 -0.20
CA GLY A 264 12.63 -0.87 0.92
C GLY A 264 11.57 -1.98 1.07
N PRO A 265 10.93 -2.45 -0.02
CA PRO A 265 9.96 -3.54 0.05
C PRO A 265 10.56 -4.91 0.44
N VAL A 266 11.82 -5.16 0.12
CA VAL A 266 12.51 -6.45 0.37
C VAL A 266 12.96 -6.59 1.82
N ALA A 267 13.11 -5.48 2.54
CA ALA A 267 13.65 -5.43 3.90
C ALA A 267 12.59 -5.63 5.02
N GLN A 268 11.38 -6.07 4.70
CA GLN A 268 10.34 -6.36 5.70
C GLN A 268 10.59 -7.78 6.28
N PRO A 269 10.78 -7.94 7.60
CA PRO A 269 10.90 -9.25 8.24
C PRO A 269 9.60 -10.06 8.25
#